data_AF-A0AAW0MFF9-F1
#
_entry.id   AF-A0AAW0MFF9-F1
#
_cell.length_a   1.000
_cell.length_b   1.000
_cell.length_c   1.000
_cell.angle_alpha   90.00
_cell.angle_beta   90.00
_cell.angle_gamma   90.00
#
_symmetry.space_group_name_H-M   'P 1'
#
loop_
_entity.id
_entity.type
_entity.pdbx_description
1 polymer ?
#
loop_
_entity_poly.entity_id
_entity_poly.type
_entity_poly.pdbx_seq_one_letter_code
_entity_poly.pdbx_strand_id
1 'polypeptide(L)'
;MATQAVLSERVSLAEQLLQRAERLIGADGKVKLCNKLRSELKFLRRIQSDASAHVKSAHVKSAHVKGAHVNSSNLTQLAAVVQSAESLQSVVALLRVYTFTDEQQNKKNLTVDVVADGGLLWVKAVGRKAEALHAVWQGRGQFGDRSVIGQAEEFLLAASQHPLHYTCPRILFAFYNGVSKPMAKNCSAWASA
;
A
#
# COMPACT_ATOMS: atom_id res chain seq x y z
N MET A 1 -0.53 16.83 -24.11
CA MET A 1 -1.00 15.53 -24.64
C MET A 1 -0.56 14.34 -23.77
N ALA A 2 0.72 14.22 -23.37
CA ALA A 2 1.19 13.10 -22.52
C ALA A 2 0.48 12.97 -21.16
N THR A 3 0.12 14.08 -20.51
CA THR A 3 -0.57 14.08 -19.20
C THR A 3 -1.99 13.52 -19.24
N GLN A 4 -2.73 13.77 -20.33
CA GLN A 4 -4.09 13.27 -20.51
C GLN A 4 -4.09 11.73 -20.68
N ALA A 5 -3.15 11.21 -21.47
CA ALA A 5 -3.00 9.78 -21.73
C ALA A 5 -2.61 9.00 -20.47
N VAL A 6 -1.67 9.52 -19.69
CA VAL A 6 -1.27 8.93 -18.39
C VAL A 6 -2.43 8.95 -17.39
N LEU A 7 -3.23 10.02 -17.36
CA LEU A 7 -4.42 10.08 -16.49
C LEU A 7 -5.48 9.06 -16.90
N SER A 8 -5.77 8.90 -18.20
CA SER A 8 -6.74 7.90 -18.67
C SER A 8 -6.30 6.46 -18.36
N GLU A 9 -5.01 6.16 -18.51
CA GLU A 9 -4.45 4.85 -18.16
C GLU A 9 -4.62 4.56 -16.66
N ARG A 10 -4.37 5.56 -15.81
CA ARG A 10 -4.54 5.44 -14.35
C ARG A 10 -5.99 5.25 -13.93
N VAL A 11 -6.91 5.95 -14.57
CA VAL A 11 -8.36 5.75 -14.34
C VAL A 11 -8.78 4.33 -14.72
N SER A 12 -8.34 3.85 -15.89
CA SER A 12 -8.63 2.48 -16.32
C SER A 12 -8.07 1.44 -15.35
N LEU A 13 -6.83 1.63 -14.89
CA LEU A 13 -6.21 0.76 -13.90
C LEU A 13 -6.98 0.77 -12.57
N ALA A 14 -7.42 1.94 -12.10
CA ALA A 14 -8.23 2.05 -10.88
C ALA A 14 -9.59 1.35 -11.02
N GLU A 15 -10.24 1.43 -12.18
CA GLU A 15 -11.49 0.72 -12.47
C GLU A 15 -11.28 -0.80 -12.48
N GLN A 16 -10.21 -1.29 -13.12
CA GLN A 16 -9.84 -2.71 -13.12
C GLN A 16 -9.57 -3.23 -11.70
N LEU A 17 -8.83 -2.45 -10.89
CA LEU A 17 -8.56 -2.80 -9.49
C LEU A 17 -9.84 -2.83 -8.65
N LEU A 18 -10.78 -1.92 -8.90
CA LEU A 18 -12.06 -1.91 -8.20
C LEU A 18 -12.88 -3.17 -8.53
N GLN A 19 -12.98 -3.54 -9.80
CA GLN A 19 -13.67 -4.77 -10.20
C GLN A 19 -13.03 -6.02 -9.58
N ARG A 20 -11.70 -6.07 -9.54
CA ARG A 20 -10.94 -7.14 -8.88
C ARG A 20 -11.20 -7.20 -7.37
N ALA A 21 -11.14 -6.05 -6.69
CA ALA A 21 -11.44 -5.94 -5.27
C ALA A 21 -12.90 -6.35 -4.96
N GLU A 22 -13.84 -6.04 -5.85
CA GLU A 22 -15.25 -6.44 -5.72
C GLU A 22 -15.46 -7.95 -5.91
N ARG A 23 -14.56 -8.65 -6.61
CA ARG A 23 -14.59 -10.12 -6.76
C ARG A 23 -14.02 -10.88 -5.57
N LEU A 24 -13.29 -10.21 -4.66
CA LEU A 24 -12.81 -10.84 -3.44
C LEU A 24 -13.99 -11.28 -2.57
N ILE A 25 -14.02 -12.55 -2.17
CA ILE A 25 -15.10 -13.15 -1.35
C ILE A 25 -14.57 -13.38 0.07
N GLY A 26 -15.38 -13.07 1.09
CA GLY A 26 -15.10 -13.47 2.48
C GLY A 26 -14.07 -12.62 3.25
N ALA A 27 -13.52 -11.57 2.66
CA ALA A 27 -12.53 -10.72 3.32
C ALA A 27 -13.16 -9.53 4.07
N ASP A 28 -13.07 -9.52 5.39
CA ASP A 28 -13.47 -8.37 6.23
C ASP A 28 -12.65 -7.13 5.85
N GLY A 29 -13.31 -6.01 5.57
CA GLY A 29 -12.62 -4.79 5.12
C GLY A 29 -12.48 -4.65 3.61
N LYS A 30 -13.01 -5.60 2.81
CA LYS A 30 -13.25 -5.42 1.36
C LYS A 30 -13.95 -4.10 1.04
N VAL A 31 -15.00 -3.76 1.80
CA VAL A 31 -15.75 -2.50 1.63
C VAL A 31 -14.84 -1.28 1.84
N LYS A 32 -13.92 -1.33 2.82
CA LYS A 32 -12.95 -0.25 3.05
C LYS A 32 -11.99 -0.11 1.87
N LEU A 33 -11.49 -1.23 1.33
CA LEU A 33 -10.63 -1.23 0.15
C LEU A 33 -11.35 -0.65 -1.07
N CYS A 34 -12.59 -1.08 -1.33
CA CYS A 34 -13.43 -0.58 -2.41
C CYS A 34 -13.71 0.93 -2.25
N ASN A 35 -14.01 1.39 -1.04
CA ASN A 35 -14.24 2.83 -0.77
C ASN A 35 -12.99 3.68 -0.98
N LYS A 36 -11.80 3.17 -0.65
CA LYS A 36 -10.52 3.84 -0.95
C LYS A 36 -10.29 3.92 -2.45
N LEU A 37 -10.50 2.82 -3.18
CA LEU A 37 -10.40 2.78 -4.64
C LEU A 37 -11.40 3.75 -5.30
N ARG A 38 -12.66 3.78 -4.85
CA ARG A 38 -13.69 4.72 -5.34
C ARG A 38 -13.32 6.18 -5.07
N SER A 39 -12.78 6.49 -3.89
CA SER A 39 -12.30 7.83 -3.56
C SER A 39 -11.16 8.26 -4.46
N GLU A 40 -10.19 7.38 -4.72
CA GLU A 40 -9.09 7.62 -5.65
C GLU A 40 -9.62 7.84 -7.09
N LEU A 41 -10.57 7.02 -7.53
CA LEU A 41 -11.22 7.15 -8.83
C LEU A 41 -11.93 8.51 -8.98
N LYS A 42 -12.63 8.94 -7.94
CA LYS A 42 -13.31 10.25 -7.89
C LYS A 42 -12.30 11.40 -7.96
N PHE A 43 -11.15 11.25 -7.29
CA PHE A 43 -10.05 12.22 -7.34
C PHE A 43 -9.43 12.29 -8.74
N LEU A 44 -9.13 11.16 -9.37
CA LEU A 44 -8.58 11.09 -10.73
C LEU A 44 -9.55 11.69 -11.76
N ARG A 45 -10.84 11.35 -11.67
CA ARG A 45 -11.88 11.93 -12.55
C ARG A 45 -12.04 13.44 -12.35
N ARG A 46 -11.92 13.94 -11.13
CA ARG A 46 -11.94 15.38 -10.84
C ARG A 46 -10.74 16.10 -11.46
N ILE A 47 -9.55 15.52 -11.38
CA ILE A 47 -8.36 16.08 -12.05
C ILE A 47 -8.55 16.07 -13.58
N GLN A 48 -9.13 15.00 -14.13
CA GLN A 48 -9.41 14.89 -15.55
C GLN A 48 -10.42 15.94 -16.03
N SER A 49 -11.49 16.20 -15.26
CA SER A 49 -12.47 17.24 -15.58
C SER A 49 -11.89 18.64 -15.48
N ASP A 50 -11.10 18.93 -14.44
CA ASP A 50 -10.45 20.23 -14.25
C ASP A 50 -9.42 20.49 -15.37
N ALA A 51 -8.63 19.47 -15.74
CA ALA A 51 -7.68 19.57 -16.86
C ALA A 51 -8.37 19.80 -18.22
N SER A 52 -9.57 19.24 -18.41
CA SER A 52 -10.36 19.42 -19.64
C SER A 52 -11.11 20.76 -19.69
N ALA A 53 -11.46 21.34 -18.52
CA ALA A 53 -12.09 22.65 -18.41
C ALA A 53 -11.10 23.82 -18.56
N HIS A 54 -9.84 23.64 -18.14
CA HIS A 54 -8.78 24.66 -18.22
C HIS A 54 -8.23 24.93 -19.64
N VAL A 55 -8.66 24.19 -20.67
CA VAL A 55 -8.27 24.44 -22.07
C VAL A 55 -8.95 25.70 -22.65
N LYS A 56 -9.95 26.29 -21.97
CA LYS A 56 -10.71 27.45 -22.49
C LYS A 56 -10.36 28.83 -21.90
N SER A 57 -9.51 28.95 -20.87
CA SER A 57 -9.14 30.26 -20.30
C SER A 57 -7.65 30.37 -20.00
N ALA A 58 -6.94 31.10 -20.86
CA ALA A 58 -5.50 31.34 -20.85
C ALA A 58 -5.00 32.29 -19.74
N HIS A 59 -5.67 32.37 -18.58
CA HIS A 59 -5.30 33.37 -17.57
C HIS A 59 -5.63 33.03 -16.12
N VAL A 60 -5.16 31.89 -15.59
CA VAL A 60 -5.03 31.73 -14.14
C VAL A 60 -3.79 30.91 -13.78
N LYS A 61 -2.72 31.64 -13.46
CA LYS A 61 -1.78 31.41 -12.35
C LYS A 61 -1.54 29.95 -11.94
N SER A 62 -0.41 29.42 -12.43
CA SER A 62 0.55 28.63 -11.62
C SER A 62 -0.07 27.43 -10.87
N ALA A 63 -0.48 26.34 -11.52
CA ALA A 63 0.38 25.36 -12.21
C ALA A 63 1.59 24.81 -11.40
N HIS A 64 1.78 25.19 -10.13
CA HIS A 64 2.94 24.78 -9.32
C HIS A 64 2.68 23.70 -8.25
N VAL A 65 1.47 23.15 -8.11
CA VAL A 65 1.15 22.30 -6.93
C VAL A 65 0.82 20.83 -7.24
N LYS A 66 0.56 20.41 -8.48
CA LYS A 66 -0.08 19.08 -8.68
C LYS A 66 0.64 18.08 -9.56
N GLY A 67 1.84 18.39 -10.06
CA GLY A 67 2.68 17.39 -10.75
C GLY A 67 3.19 16.28 -9.81
N ALA A 68 3.54 16.63 -8.57
CA ALA A 68 4.01 15.69 -7.56
C ALA A 68 2.89 14.83 -6.95
N HIS A 69 1.65 15.34 -6.91
CA HIS A 69 0.47 14.61 -6.40
C HIS A 69 -0.19 13.68 -7.42
N VAL A 70 0.17 13.76 -8.70
CA VAL A 70 -0.25 12.79 -9.75
C VAL A 70 0.67 11.56 -9.79
N ASN A 71 1.73 11.53 -8.97
CA ASN A 71 2.33 10.26 -8.57
C ASN A 71 1.46 9.66 -7.46
N SER A 72 0.45 8.91 -7.89
CA SER A 72 -0.47 8.13 -7.07
C SER A 72 0.27 7.00 -6.32
N SER A 73 1.04 7.34 -5.28
CA SER A 73 1.58 6.38 -4.33
C SER A 73 0.46 5.52 -3.73
N ASN A 74 -0.74 6.10 -3.59
CA ASN A 74 -1.94 5.41 -3.13
C ASN A 74 -2.43 4.33 -4.10
N LEU A 75 -2.62 4.65 -5.40
CA LEU A 75 -3.09 3.65 -6.37
C LEU A 75 -2.13 2.47 -6.49
N THR A 76 -0.82 2.74 -6.46
CA THR A 76 0.22 1.70 -6.51
C THR A 76 0.20 0.83 -5.25
N GLN A 77 -0.01 1.44 -4.08
CA GLN A 77 -0.19 0.72 -2.82
C GLN A 77 -1.48 -0.11 -2.82
N LEU A 78 -2.60 0.45 -3.30
CA LEU A 78 -3.88 -0.26 -3.40
C LEU A 78 -3.79 -1.43 -4.41
N ALA A 79 -3.08 -1.25 -5.51
CA ALA A 79 -2.79 -2.31 -6.47
C ALA A 79 -2.04 -3.48 -5.81
N ALA A 80 -1.00 -3.15 -5.03
CA ALA A 80 -0.23 -4.14 -4.28
C ALA A 80 -1.09 -4.90 -3.25
N VAL A 81 -2.04 -4.22 -2.59
CA VAL A 81 -2.99 -4.84 -1.65
C VAL A 81 -3.92 -5.81 -2.40
N VAL A 82 -4.51 -5.38 -3.52
CA VAL A 82 -5.40 -6.23 -4.33
C VAL A 82 -4.66 -7.46 -4.87
N GLN A 83 -3.46 -7.26 -5.41
CA GLN A 83 -2.65 -8.37 -5.94
C GLN A 83 -2.23 -9.34 -4.85
N SER A 84 -1.91 -8.84 -3.64
CA SER A 84 -1.64 -9.70 -2.48
C SER A 84 -2.86 -10.52 -2.10
N ALA A 85 -4.03 -9.87 -2.02
CA ALA A 85 -5.26 -10.54 -1.66
C ALA A 85 -5.65 -11.64 -2.67
N GLU A 86 -5.39 -11.45 -3.96
CA GLU A 86 -5.65 -12.46 -4.98
C GLU A 86 -4.62 -13.61 -4.99
N SER A 87 -3.36 -13.32 -4.62
CA SER A 87 -2.30 -14.33 -4.58
C SER A 87 -2.40 -15.29 -3.38
N LEU A 88 -3.19 -14.92 -2.37
CA LEU A 88 -3.32 -15.65 -1.11
C LEU A 88 -4.65 -16.37 -1.04
N GLN A 89 -4.63 -17.59 -0.49
CA GLN A 89 -5.85 -18.35 -0.23
C GLN A 89 -6.40 -18.00 1.16
N SER A 90 -7.73 -18.03 1.31
CA SER A 90 -8.43 -17.82 2.58
C SER A 90 -8.12 -16.46 3.24
N VAL A 91 -8.26 -15.37 2.49
CA VAL A 91 -8.15 -14.00 3.02
C VAL A 91 -9.28 -13.73 4.01
N VAL A 92 -8.91 -13.47 5.27
CA VAL A 92 -9.83 -13.20 6.37
C VAL A 92 -10.13 -11.71 6.48
N ALA A 93 -9.11 -10.86 6.33
CA ALA A 93 -9.30 -9.41 6.46
C ALA A 93 -8.35 -8.60 5.57
N LEU A 94 -8.79 -7.39 5.22
CA LEU A 94 -8.07 -6.40 4.41
C LEU A 94 -8.01 -5.08 5.17
N LEU A 95 -6.84 -4.44 5.16
CA LEU A 95 -6.58 -3.16 5.83
C LEU A 95 -7.01 -3.17 7.31
N ARG A 96 -6.68 -4.24 8.02
CA ARG A 96 -7.05 -4.42 9.42
C ARG A 96 -6.06 -3.69 10.32
N VAL A 97 -6.61 -2.98 11.30
CA VAL A 97 -5.81 -2.25 12.29
C VAL A 97 -5.73 -3.10 13.56
N TYR A 98 -4.50 -3.29 14.03
CA TYR A 98 -4.17 -3.94 15.29
C TYR A 98 -3.56 -2.90 16.22
N THR A 99 -3.95 -2.93 17.49
CA THR A 99 -3.43 -2.00 18.49
C THR A 99 -2.45 -2.77 19.37
N PHE A 100 -1.19 -2.35 19.38
CA PHE A 100 -0.13 -2.98 20.16
C PHE A 100 0.51 -1.94 21.08
N THR A 101 1.16 -2.42 22.13
CA THR A 101 1.87 -1.57 23.09
C THR A 101 3.37 -1.64 22.81
N ASP A 102 4.00 -0.49 22.66
CA ASP A 102 5.45 -0.40 22.46
C ASP A 102 6.24 -0.62 23.76
N GLU A 103 7.56 -0.73 23.70
CA GLU A 103 8.47 -0.87 24.85
C GLU A 103 8.27 0.26 25.88
N GLN A 104 7.89 1.46 25.43
CA GLN A 104 7.58 2.61 26.26
C GLN A 104 6.14 2.61 26.83
N GLN A 105 5.43 1.47 26.78
CA GLN A 105 4.03 1.34 27.21
C GLN A 105 3.03 2.24 26.45
N ASN A 106 3.43 2.74 25.28
CA ASN A 106 2.59 3.58 24.44
C ASN A 106 1.74 2.72 23.49
N LYS A 107 0.43 2.97 23.45
CA LYS A 107 -0.48 2.30 22.50
C LYS A 107 -0.25 2.84 21.09
N LYS A 108 0.14 1.96 20.19
CA LYS A 108 0.34 2.22 18.76
C LYS A 108 -0.63 1.39 17.93
N ASN A 109 -1.02 1.94 16.78
CA ASN A 109 -1.87 1.25 15.82
C ASN A 109 -1.04 0.81 14.62
N LEU A 110 -1.03 -0.49 14.36
CA LEU A 110 -0.43 -1.11 13.19
C LEU A 110 -1.50 -1.45 12.16
N THR A 111 -1.30 -1.05 10.91
CA THR A 111 -2.21 -1.43 9.81
C THR A 111 -1.60 -2.54 8.98
N VAL A 112 -2.22 -3.71 9.05
CA VAL A 112 -1.92 -4.90 8.25
C VAL A 112 -2.75 -4.84 6.98
N ASP A 113 -2.11 -5.01 5.83
CA ASP A 113 -2.76 -4.80 4.54
C ASP A 113 -3.64 -5.98 4.13
N VAL A 114 -3.15 -7.20 4.30
CA VAL A 114 -3.91 -8.44 4.06
C VAL A 114 -3.66 -9.41 5.21
N VAL A 115 -4.71 -10.04 5.71
CA VAL A 115 -4.66 -11.10 6.71
C VAL A 115 -5.24 -12.35 6.06
N ALA A 116 -4.44 -13.41 5.97
CA ALA A 116 -4.79 -14.68 5.33
C ALA A 116 -4.54 -15.85 6.27
N ASP A 117 -4.78 -17.07 5.78
CA ASP A 117 -4.50 -18.32 6.53
C ASP A 117 -5.21 -18.37 7.89
N GLY A 118 -6.50 -18.02 7.92
CA GLY A 118 -7.29 -18.00 9.16
C GLY A 118 -6.88 -16.91 10.16
N GLY A 119 -6.01 -15.98 9.78
CA GLY A 119 -5.46 -14.95 10.67
C GLY A 119 -3.99 -15.17 11.03
N LEU A 120 -3.43 -16.34 10.70
CA LEU A 120 -2.04 -16.71 11.01
C LEU A 120 -1.02 -16.17 10.02
N LEU A 121 -1.45 -15.51 8.94
CA LEU A 121 -0.55 -14.85 7.99
C LEU A 121 -0.92 -13.37 7.86
N TRP A 122 0.01 -12.49 8.24
CA TRP A 122 -0.11 -11.05 8.10
C TRP A 122 0.79 -10.59 6.96
N VAL A 123 0.19 -9.91 5.99
CA VAL A 123 0.90 -9.44 4.80
C VAL A 123 0.91 -7.92 4.76
N LYS A 124 2.10 -7.36 4.64
CA LYS A 124 2.32 -5.96 4.32
C LYS A 124 2.62 -5.85 2.83
N ALA A 125 1.69 -5.25 2.08
CA ALA A 125 1.90 -5.00 0.68
C ALA A 125 2.73 -3.70 0.54
N VAL A 126 3.86 -3.76 -0.14
CA VAL A 126 4.71 -2.58 -0.36
C VAL A 126 4.67 -2.23 -1.84
N GLY A 127 3.89 -1.19 -2.16
CA GLY A 127 3.76 -0.65 -3.52
C GLY A 127 4.74 0.48 -3.85
N ARG A 128 5.68 0.83 -2.97
CA ARG A 128 6.67 1.89 -3.23
C ARG A 128 7.65 1.46 -4.34
N LYS A 129 8.12 2.42 -5.13
CA LYS A 129 9.19 2.19 -6.13
C LYS A 129 10.47 1.73 -5.44
N ALA A 130 11.19 0.78 -6.04
CA ALA A 130 12.42 0.20 -5.48
C ALA A 130 13.49 1.27 -5.16
N GLU A 131 13.56 2.34 -5.94
CA GLU A 131 14.49 3.45 -5.74
C GLU A 131 14.17 4.26 -4.48
N ALA A 132 12.89 4.46 -4.18
CA ALA A 132 12.45 5.15 -2.96
C ALA A 132 12.71 4.29 -1.71
N LEU A 133 12.47 2.98 -1.82
CA LEU A 133 12.85 2.01 -0.77
C LEU A 133 14.36 1.99 -0.53
N HIS A 134 15.16 1.99 -1.60
CA HIS A 134 16.61 1.97 -1.52
C HIS A 134 17.17 3.28 -0.96
N ALA A 135 16.60 4.43 -1.32
CA ALA A 135 16.98 5.73 -0.77
C ALA A 135 16.75 5.78 0.75
N VAL A 136 15.61 5.29 1.23
CA VAL A 136 15.32 5.16 2.67
C VAL A 136 16.29 4.19 3.34
N TRP A 137 16.57 3.05 2.70
CA TRP A 137 17.53 2.06 3.22
C TRP A 137 18.97 2.59 3.30
N GLN A 138 19.41 3.41 2.33
CA GLN A 138 20.73 4.06 2.34
C GLN A 138 20.84 5.24 3.33
N GLY A 139 19.82 5.49 4.16
CA GLY A 139 19.80 6.64 5.06
C GLY A 139 19.60 7.98 4.36
N ARG A 140 19.23 7.97 3.06
CA ARG A 140 18.85 9.15 2.26
C ARG A 140 17.33 9.34 2.19
N GLY A 141 16.59 8.71 3.10
CA GLY A 141 15.14 8.89 3.23
C GLY A 141 14.78 10.30 3.69
N GLN A 142 13.61 10.79 3.29
CA GLN A 142 13.10 12.06 3.84
C GLN A 142 12.71 11.85 5.32
N PHE A 143 12.81 12.93 6.11
CA PHE A 143 12.40 12.94 7.52
C PHE A 143 10.94 12.46 7.63
N GLY A 144 10.71 11.28 8.23
CA GLY A 144 9.40 10.63 8.31
C GLY A 144 9.27 9.30 7.54
N ASP A 145 10.24 8.92 6.71
CA ASP A 145 10.28 7.60 6.10
C ASP A 145 10.77 6.54 7.11
N ARG A 146 9.84 5.77 7.68
CA ARG A 146 10.16 4.62 8.53
C ARG A 146 10.84 3.52 7.72
N SER A 147 11.99 3.05 8.20
CA SER A 147 12.72 1.94 7.58
C SER A 147 11.83 0.70 7.49
N VAL A 148 12.01 -0.11 6.44
CA VAL A 148 11.31 -1.41 6.31
C VAL A 148 11.62 -2.31 7.50
N ILE A 149 12.84 -2.19 8.04
CA ILE A 149 13.31 -2.95 9.21
C ILE A 149 12.51 -2.54 10.46
N GLY A 150 12.39 -1.24 10.75
CA GLY A 150 11.60 -0.79 11.90
C GLY A 150 10.11 -1.12 11.76
N GLN A 151 9.58 -1.09 10.53
CA GLN A 151 8.23 -1.61 10.28
C GLN A 151 8.14 -3.11 10.57
N ALA A 152 9.13 -3.92 10.18
CA ALA A 152 9.16 -5.35 10.47
C ALA A 152 9.22 -5.65 11.97
N GLU A 153 10.02 -4.91 12.73
CA GLU A 153 10.09 -5.01 14.20
C GLU A 153 8.76 -4.68 14.86
N GLU A 154 8.11 -3.57 14.47
CA GLU A 154 6.76 -3.22 14.94
C GLU A 154 5.73 -4.32 14.61
N PHE A 155 5.85 -4.92 13.42
CA PHE A 155 4.99 -6.02 12.99
C PHE A 155 5.19 -7.27 13.86
N LEU A 156 6.45 -7.65 14.13
CA LEU A 156 6.79 -8.78 15.00
C LEU A 156 6.30 -8.56 16.43
N LEU A 157 6.46 -7.34 16.95
CA LEU A 157 5.97 -6.96 18.27
C LEU A 157 4.44 -6.98 18.35
N ALA A 158 3.76 -6.50 17.31
CA ALA A 158 2.30 -6.55 17.25
C ALA A 158 1.79 -8.00 17.13
N ALA A 159 2.44 -8.83 16.31
CA ALA A 159 2.09 -10.23 16.13
C ALA A 159 2.23 -11.03 17.43
N SER A 160 3.30 -10.80 18.20
CA SER A 160 3.51 -11.47 19.49
C SER A 160 2.45 -11.13 20.54
N GLN A 161 1.87 -9.93 20.46
CA GLN A 161 0.75 -9.49 21.32
C GLN A 161 -0.63 -9.96 20.85
N HIS A 162 -0.74 -10.52 19.64
CA HIS A 162 -2.00 -11.02 19.08
C HIS A 162 -1.87 -12.49 18.61
N PRO A 163 -1.53 -13.43 19.51
CA PRO A 163 -1.49 -14.83 19.15
C PRO A 163 -2.90 -15.34 18.80
N LEU A 164 -2.99 -16.11 17.71
CA LEU A 164 -4.20 -16.82 17.32
C LEU A 164 -3.96 -18.31 17.52
N HIS A 165 -4.84 -18.97 18.28
CA HIS A 165 -4.69 -20.39 18.61
C HIS A 165 -3.31 -20.73 19.21
N TYR A 166 -2.82 -19.90 20.13
CA TYR A 166 -1.49 -20.02 20.76
C TYR A 166 -0.31 -19.95 19.79
N THR A 167 -0.55 -19.55 18.54
CA THR A 167 0.46 -19.41 17.50
C THR A 167 0.62 -17.94 17.12
N CYS A 168 1.86 -17.48 17.05
CA CYS A 168 2.17 -16.13 16.58
C CYS A 168 1.95 -16.08 15.06
N PRO A 169 1.19 -15.10 14.54
CA PRO A 169 1.00 -14.97 13.10
C PRO A 169 2.33 -14.70 12.38
N ARG A 170 2.54 -15.38 11.26
CA ARG A 170 3.67 -15.21 10.35
C ARG A 170 3.52 -13.88 9.61
N ILE A 171 4.64 -13.25 9.31
CA ILE A 171 4.67 -11.91 8.69
C ILE A 171 5.34 -11.99 7.34
N LEU A 172 4.66 -11.51 6.31
CA LEU A 172 5.15 -11.49 4.93
C LEU A 172 5.14 -10.06 4.37
N PHE A 173 6.30 -9.59 3.93
CA PHE A 173 6.41 -8.34 3.18
C PHE A 173 6.41 -8.63 1.69
N ALA A 174 5.36 -8.21 0.98
CA ALA A 174 5.19 -8.46 -0.45
C ALA A 174 5.51 -7.19 -1.25
N PHE A 175 6.62 -7.22 -2.01
CA PHE A 175 7.12 -6.09 -2.79
C PHE A 175 6.70 -6.21 -4.26
N TYR A 176 5.78 -5.36 -4.72
CA TYR A 176 5.19 -5.50 -6.06
C TYR A 176 5.83 -4.64 -7.16
N ASN A 177 6.67 -3.67 -6.78
CA ASN A 177 7.45 -2.84 -7.72
C ASN A 177 8.92 -3.24 -7.78
N GLY A 178 9.23 -4.48 -7.41
CA GLY A 178 10.60 -4.97 -7.27
C GLY A 178 11.31 -4.41 -6.05
N VAL A 179 12.41 -5.07 -5.70
CA VAL A 179 13.37 -4.64 -4.68
C VAL A 179 14.73 -4.55 -5.38
N SER A 180 15.55 -3.56 -5.02
CA SER A 180 16.90 -3.52 -5.56
C SER A 180 17.67 -4.79 -5.16
N LYS A 181 18.49 -5.34 -6.06
CA LYS A 181 19.29 -6.57 -5.84
C LYS A 181 19.98 -6.66 -4.46
N PRO A 182 20.57 -5.57 -3.89
CA PRO A 182 21.13 -5.63 -2.53
C PRO A 182 20.09 -5.81 -1.41
N MET A 183 18.88 -5.24 -1.54
CA MET A 183 17.80 -5.45 -0.57
C MET A 183 17.25 -6.88 -0.62
N ALA A 184 17.12 -7.45 -1.83
CA ALA A 184 16.67 -8.83 -1.99
C ALA A 184 17.61 -9.83 -1.29
N LYS A 185 18.94 -9.62 -1.37
CA LYS A 185 19.94 -10.45 -0.66
C LYS A 185 19.80 -10.43 0.86
N ASN A 186 19.51 -9.26 1.45
CA ASN A 186 19.32 -9.17 2.91
C ASN A 186 17.97 -9.73 3.37
N CYS A 187 16.89 -9.60 2.57
CA CYS A 187 15.61 -10.24 2.88
C CYS A 187 15.67 -11.78 2.77
N SER A 188 16.40 -12.34 1.80
CA SER A 188 16.56 -13.79 1.68
C SER A 188 17.38 -14.40 2.81
N ALA A 189 18.32 -13.64 3.40
CA ALA A 189 19.10 -14.08 4.54
C ALA A 189 18.25 -14.30 5.81
N TRP A 190 17.10 -13.60 5.93
CA TRP A 190 16.15 -13.77 7.04
C TRP A 190 15.18 -14.95 6.85
N ALA A 191 15.10 -15.54 5.65
CA ALA A 191 14.26 -16.72 5.38
C ALA A 191 15.01 -18.04 5.60
N SER A 192 16.28 -18.00 6.02
CA SER A 192 17.13 -19.17 6.24
C SER A 192 17.80 -19.22 7.62
N ALA A 193 17.29 -18.45 8.58
CA ALA A 193 17.63 -18.56 10.01
C ALA A 193 16.36 -18.88 10.79
#